data_AF-A0A6G2DDK5-F1
#
_entry.id   AF-A0A6G2DDK5-F1
#
_cell.length_a   1.000
_cell.length_b   1.000
_cell.length_c   1.000
_cell.angle_alpha   90.00
_cell.angle_beta   90.00
_cell.angle_gamma   90.00
#
_symmetry.space_group_name_H-M   'P 1'
#
loop_
_entity.id
_entity.type
_entity.pdbx_description
1 polymer ?
#
loop_
_entity_poly.entity_id
_entity_poly.type
_entity_poly.pdbx_seq_one_letter_code
_entity_poly.pdbx_strand_id
1 'polypeptide(L)'
;MSCSIDLLKHRYLKNIKENPELFVGIELEYPVASLEGDATDVEVIKDLFHYLVSTLDLTVAKVDDFGNLIQLVDPISQDAILFEVSYTTIEFAFGKAETIQEVENRFNNYMNV
;
A
#
# COMPACT_ATOMS: atom_id res chain seq x y z
N MET A 1 8.97 12.69 -34.83
CA MET A 1 7.89 13.27 -34.01
C MET A 1 6.90 12.14 -33.76
N SER A 2 6.96 11.45 -32.61
CA SER A 2 5.97 10.40 -32.33
C SER A 2 4.63 11.08 -32.08
N CYS A 3 3.59 10.65 -32.79
CA CYS A 3 2.24 11.14 -32.54
C CYS A 3 1.85 10.79 -31.09
N SER A 4 1.02 11.60 -30.43
CA SER A 4 0.54 11.30 -29.06
C SER A 4 -0.04 9.88 -28.94
N ILE A 5 -0.60 9.36 -30.05
CA ILE A 5 -1.09 7.99 -30.17
C ILE A 5 0.02 6.95 -29.93
N ASP A 6 1.21 7.16 -30.49
CA ASP A 6 2.32 6.18 -30.38
C ASP A 6 2.89 6.17 -28.96
N LEU A 7 2.93 7.33 -28.30
CA LEU A 7 3.35 7.43 -26.89
C LEU A 7 2.37 6.70 -25.97
N LEU A 8 1.07 6.86 -26.20
CA LEU A 8 0.05 6.14 -25.45
C LEU A 8 0.12 4.64 -25.71
N LYS A 9 0.19 4.21 -26.98
CA LYS A 9 0.37 2.80 -27.33
C LYS A 9 1.59 2.20 -26.65
N HIS A 10 2.73 2.88 -26.69
CA HIS A 10 3.92 2.41 -26.01
C HIS A 10 3.70 2.30 -24.49
N ARG A 11 3.14 3.33 -23.85
CA ARG A 11 2.90 3.34 -22.39
C ARG A 11 1.97 2.22 -21.90
N TYR A 12 0.96 1.87 -22.68
CA TYR A 12 -0.03 0.84 -22.31
C TYR A 12 0.38 -0.57 -22.76
N LEU A 13 1.02 -0.73 -23.92
CA LEU A 13 1.32 -2.04 -24.47
C LEU A 13 2.67 -2.60 -24.02
N LYS A 14 3.64 -1.76 -23.63
CA LYS A 14 5.00 -2.23 -23.27
C LYS A 14 5.06 -3.21 -22.09
N ASN A 15 4.04 -3.20 -21.22
CA ASN A 15 3.99 -4.05 -20.02
C ASN A 15 3.25 -5.38 -20.27
N ILE A 16 2.60 -5.55 -21.42
CA ILE A 16 1.92 -6.80 -21.79
C ILE A 16 3.01 -7.82 -22.15
N LYS A 17 3.05 -8.94 -21.42
CA LYS A 17 4.03 -10.02 -21.62
C LYS A 17 3.40 -11.14 -22.45
N GLU A 18 4.15 -11.70 -23.39
CA GLU A 18 3.70 -12.89 -24.16
C GLU A 18 3.53 -14.12 -23.26
N ASN A 19 4.41 -14.30 -22.28
CA ASN A 19 4.37 -15.37 -21.29
C ASN A 19 4.38 -14.76 -19.89
N PRO A 20 3.22 -14.31 -19.37
CA PRO A 20 3.15 -13.72 -18.05
C PRO A 20 3.33 -14.81 -16.98
N GLU A 21 4.08 -14.46 -15.95
CA GLU A 21 4.06 -15.17 -14.67
C GLU A 21 2.65 -15.04 -14.08
N LEU A 22 2.08 -16.16 -13.61
CA LEU A 22 0.81 -16.17 -12.90
C LEU A 22 1.06 -15.86 -11.42
N PHE A 23 0.38 -14.85 -10.91
CA PHE A 23 0.45 -14.46 -9.49
C PHE A 23 -0.88 -13.83 -9.08
N VAL A 24 -1.05 -13.66 -7.78
CA VAL A 24 -2.16 -12.95 -7.14
C VAL A 24 -1.66 -11.59 -6.67
N GLY A 25 -2.43 -10.54 -6.99
CA GLY A 25 -2.32 -9.22 -6.36
C GLY A 25 -3.59 -8.97 -5.55
N ILE A 26 -3.42 -8.52 -4.31
CA ILE A 26 -4.53 -8.21 -3.40
C ILE A 26 -4.30 -6.82 -2.84
N GLU A 27 -5.37 -6.03 -2.77
CA GLU A 27 -5.42 -4.72 -2.13
C GLU A 27 -6.62 -4.73 -1.18
N LEU A 28 -6.41 -4.28 0.06
CA LEU A 28 -7.44 -4.21 1.09
C LEU A 28 -7.47 -2.80 1.70
N GLU A 29 -8.64 -2.15 1.64
CA GLU A 29 -8.86 -0.83 2.22
C GLU A 29 -9.68 -0.94 3.50
N TYR A 30 -9.17 -0.34 4.58
CA TYR A 30 -9.80 -0.32 5.89
C TYR A 30 -10.07 1.12 6.33
N PRO A 31 -11.35 1.52 6.45
CA PRO A 31 -11.69 2.77 7.10
C PRO A 31 -11.38 2.68 8.60
N VAL A 32 -10.72 3.68 9.14
CA VAL A 32 -10.45 3.82 10.57
C VAL A 32 -11.60 4.56 11.24
N ALA A 33 -12.17 3.95 12.27
CA ALA A 33 -13.31 4.51 13.01
C ALA A 33 -12.98 4.62 14.51
N SER A 34 -13.51 5.68 15.15
CA SER A 34 -13.47 5.80 16.61
C SER A 34 -14.40 4.77 17.25
N LEU A 35 -13.92 4.08 18.29
CA LEU A 35 -14.72 3.13 19.07
C LEU A 35 -15.76 3.83 19.96
N GLU A 36 -15.51 5.09 20.33
CA GLU A 36 -16.44 5.90 21.13
C GLU A 36 -17.56 6.51 20.28
N GLY A 37 -17.53 6.32 18.95
CA GLY A 37 -18.50 6.87 18.01
C GLY A 37 -18.24 8.33 17.61
N ASP A 38 -17.11 8.90 18.03
CA ASP A 38 -16.66 10.23 17.63
C ASP A 38 -16.13 10.25 16.18
N ALA A 39 -15.86 11.45 15.68
CA ALA A 39 -15.13 11.60 14.42
C ALA A 39 -13.72 11.01 14.54
N THR A 40 -13.24 10.40 13.46
CA THR A 40 -11.89 9.84 13.38
C THR A 40 -10.82 10.93 13.55
N ASP A 41 -9.91 10.74 14.50
CA ASP A 41 -8.78 11.63 14.72
C ASP A 41 -7.63 11.27 13.78
N VAL A 42 -7.29 12.19 12.88
CA VAL A 42 -6.25 12.02 11.88
C VAL A 42 -4.84 11.99 12.49
N GLU A 43 -4.61 12.69 13.60
CA GLU A 43 -3.29 12.72 14.23
C GLU A 43 -2.94 11.36 14.83
N VAL A 44 -3.92 10.67 15.43
CA VAL A 44 -3.76 9.29 15.90
C VAL A 44 -3.34 8.34 14.77
N ILE A 45 -3.88 8.54 13.56
CA ILE A 45 -3.56 7.67 12.42
C ILE A 45 -2.19 7.99 11.82
N LYS A 46 -1.78 9.27 11.80
CA LYS A 46 -0.41 9.63 11.42
C LYS A 46 0.61 9.06 12.41
N ASP A 47 0.30 9.13 13.70
CA ASP A 47 1.13 8.54 14.76
C ASP A 47 1.21 7.01 14.64
N LEU A 48 0.14 6.35 14.19
CA LEU A 48 0.17 4.92 13.87
C LEU A 48 1.23 4.59 12.81
N PHE A 49 1.39 5.40 11.77
CA PHE A 49 2.43 5.15 10.76
C PHE A 49 3.84 5.28 11.34
N HIS A 50 4.06 6.22 12.25
CA HIS A 50 5.33 6.32 12.99
C HIS A 50 5.54 5.08 13.87
N TYR A 51 4.50 4.61 14.56
CA TYR A 51 4.54 3.39 15.37
C TYR A 51 4.88 2.15 14.52
N LEU A 52 4.26 2.00 13.35
CA LEU A 52 4.51 0.88 12.44
C LEU A 52 5.97 0.86 11.99
N VAL A 53 6.56 2.01 11.62
CA VAL A 53 7.99 2.10 11.27
C VAL A 53 8.91 1.76 12.45
N SER A 54 8.52 2.12 13.69
CA SER A 54 9.35 1.80 14.85
C SER A 54 9.26 0.34 15.31
N THR A 55 8.16 -0.34 14.98
CA THR A 55 7.84 -1.69 15.49
C THR A 55 8.08 -2.76 14.45
N LEU A 56 7.96 -2.42 13.16
CA LEU A 56 8.21 -3.28 12.02
C LEU A 56 9.39 -2.73 11.23
N ASP A 57 10.18 -3.61 10.60
CA ASP A 57 11.31 -3.24 9.73
C ASP A 57 10.85 -2.67 8.36
N LEU A 58 9.84 -1.80 8.37
CA LEU A 58 9.28 -1.14 7.19
C LEU A 58 10.10 0.08 6.79
N THR A 59 10.17 0.32 5.48
CA THR A 59 10.83 1.49 4.91
C THR A 59 9.81 2.57 4.57
N VAL A 60 10.18 3.84 4.78
CA VAL A 60 9.35 4.98 4.34
C VAL A 60 9.54 5.17 2.85
N ALA A 61 8.48 4.97 2.07
CA ALA A 61 8.52 5.11 0.61
C ALA A 61 8.07 6.50 0.15
N LYS A 62 7.08 7.11 0.81
CA LYS A 62 6.60 8.46 0.49
C LYS A 62 6.20 9.25 1.72
N VAL A 63 6.35 10.56 1.60
CA VAL A 63 5.83 11.57 2.52
C VAL A 63 4.97 12.57 1.75
N ASP A 64 4.05 13.24 2.44
CA ASP A 64 3.31 14.37 1.86
C ASP A 64 4.15 15.67 1.85
N ASP A 65 3.56 16.75 1.35
CA ASP A 65 4.21 18.07 1.27
C ASP A 65 4.52 18.69 2.64
N PHE A 66 3.93 18.16 3.72
CA PHE A 66 4.14 18.60 5.10
C PHE A 66 5.12 17.68 5.87
N GLY A 67 5.61 16.62 5.23
CA GLY A 67 6.56 15.66 5.82
C GLY A 67 5.91 14.51 6.59
N ASN A 68 4.57 14.35 6.54
CA ASN A 68 3.89 13.21 7.14
C ASN A 68 4.16 11.94 6.35
N LEU A 69 4.35 10.81 7.04
CA LEU A 69 4.47 9.50 6.40
C LEU A 69 3.15 9.13 5.75
N ILE A 70 3.15 8.80 4.44
CA ILE A 70 1.92 8.42 3.72
C ILE A 70 2.00 7.07 3.02
N GLN A 71 3.20 6.50 2.89
CA GLN A 71 3.39 5.17 2.35
C GLN A 71 4.61 4.51 2.97
N LEU A 72 4.40 3.33 3.54
CA LEU A 72 5.41 2.42 4.06
C LEU A 72 5.51 1.21 3.13
N VAL A 73 6.71 0.62 3.02
CA VAL A 73 6.96 -0.57 2.20
C VAL A 73 7.82 -1.57 2.96
N ASP A 74 7.39 -2.83 2.98
CA ASP A 74 8.21 -3.95 3.44
C ASP A 74 9.33 -4.22 2.40
N PRO A 75 10.61 -4.16 2.81
CA PRO A 75 11.71 -4.25 1.86
C PRO A 75 11.85 -5.65 1.23
N ILE A 76 11.29 -6.70 1.86
CA ILE A 76 11.40 -8.09 1.41
C ILE A 76 10.20 -8.44 0.52
N SER A 77 9.00 -8.30 1.05
CA SER A 77 7.77 -8.72 0.37
C SER A 77 7.26 -7.70 -0.64
N GLN A 78 7.73 -6.46 -0.53
CA GLN A 78 7.22 -5.30 -1.29
C GLN A 78 5.74 -4.98 -1.01
N ASP A 79 5.21 -5.45 0.12
CA ASP A 79 3.90 -5.01 0.61
C ASP A 79 3.96 -3.54 0.96
N ALA A 80 2.94 -2.79 0.55
CA ALA A 80 2.80 -1.38 0.86
C ALA A 80 1.63 -1.16 1.81
N ILE A 81 1.86 -0.32 2.83
CA ILE A 81 0.82 0.19 3.73
C ILE A 81 0.74 1.69 3.49
N LEU A 82 -0.40 2.20 3.06
CA LEU A 82 -0.56 3.58 2.61
C LEU A 82 -1.93 4.15 2.94
N PHE A 83 -2.08 5.46 2.76
CA PHE A 83 -3.38 6.12 2.80
C PHE A 83 -4.04 6.15 1.42
N GLU A 84 -5.32 5.78 1.37
CA GLU A 84 -6.11 5.89 0.14
C GLU A 84 -6.96 7.16 0.16
N VAL A 85 -6.60 8.11 -0.70
CA VAL A 85 -7.17 9.48 -0.86
C VAL A 85 -7.07 10.39 0.37
N SER A 86 -7.25 9.86 1.58
CA SER A 86 -7.35 10.58 2.85
C SER A 86 -6.68 9.81 3.98
N TYR A 87 -6.36 10.50 5.08
CA TYR A 87 -5.76 9.90 6.27
C TYR A 87 -6.68 8.93 7.03
N THR A 88 -7.96 8.81 6.67
CA THR A 88 -8.93 7.97 7.39
C THR A 88 -9.08 6.56 6.84
N THR A 89 -8.47 6.26 5.69
CA THR A 89 -8.51 4.94 5.06
C THR A 89 -7.10 4.43 4.88
N ILE A 90 -6.80 3.29 5.48
CA ILE A 90 -5.51 2.60 5.33
C ILE A 90 -5.67 1.50 4.31
N GLU A 91 -4.83 1.51 3.29
CA GLU A 91 -4.72 0.46 2.29
C GLU A 91 -3.52 -0.44 2.59
N PHE A 92 -3.72 -1.75 2.45
CA PHE A 92 -2.68 -2.76 2.35
C PHE A 92 -2.63 -3.24 0.90
N ALA A 93 -1.62 -2.81 0.15
CA ALA A 93 -1.35 -3.25 -1.22
C ALA A 93 -0.24 -4.29 -1.20
N PHE A 94 -0.61 -5.57 -1.35
CA PHE A 94 0.35 -6.65 -1.22
C PHE A 94 1.20 -6.83 -2.48
N GLY A 95 2.50 -7.04 -2.27
CA GLY A 95 3.40 -7.55 -3.29
C GLY A 95 2.93 -8.91 -3.81
N LYS A 96 3.37 -9.25 -5.01
CA LYS A 96 2.97 -10.47 -5.72
C LYS A 96 3.03 -11.71 -4.81
N ALA A 97 2.00 -12.54 -4.89
CA ALA A 97 1.95 -13.83 -4.20
C ALA A 97 1.62 -14.96 -5.18
N GLU A 98 2.06 -16.18 -4.89
CA GLU A 98 1.63 -17.37 -5.63
C GLU A 98 0.24 -17.85 -5.16
N THR A 99 -0.07 -17.63 -3.87
CA THR A 99 -1.32 -18.07 -3.25
C THR A 99 -1.95 -16.98 -2.38
N ILE A 100 -3.26 -17.08 -2.16
CA ILE A 100 -3.98 -16.15 -1.28
C ILE A 100 -3.51 -16.31 0.18
N GLN A 101 -3.11 -17.51 0.58
CA GLN A 101 -2.65 -17.82 1.94
C GLN A 101 -1.33 -17.11 2.28
N GLU A 102 -0.45 -16.88 1.30
CA GLU A 102 0.75 -16.05 1.50
C GLU A 102 0.40 -14.60 1.85
N VAL A 103 -0.64 -14.05 1.22
CA VAL A 103 -1.15 -12.72 1.55
C VAL A 103 -1.77 -12.73 2.96
N GLU A 104 -2.62 -13.71 3.27
CA GLU A 104 -3.23 -13.86 4.60
C GLU A 104 -2.17 -13.93 5.73
N ASN A 105 -1.11 -14.73 5.55
CA ASN A 105 -0.05 -14.85 6.54
C ASN A 105 0.70 -13.53 6.75
N ARG A 106 1.03 -12.81 5.67
CA ARG A 106 1.70 -11.49 5.76
C ARG A 106 0.79 -10.46 6.42
N PHE A 107 -0.48 -10.43 6.05
CA PHE A 107 -1.48 -9.56 6.66
C PHE A 107 -1.62 -9.80 8.17
N ASN A 108 -1.69 -11.06 8.59
CA ASN A 108 -1.75 -11.42 10.01
C ASN A 108 -0.52 -10.94 10.78
N ASN A 109 0.67 -10.92 10.17
CA ASN A 109 1.86 -10.38 10.83
C ASN A 109 1.72 -8.88 11.11
N TYR A 110 1.12 -8.11 10.19
CA TYR A 110 0.85 -6.69 10.40
C TYR A 110 -0.24 -6.43 11.45
N MET A 111 -1.26 -7.30 11.53
CA MET A 111 -2.39 -7.15 12.46
C MET A 111 -2.09 -7.58 13.90
N ASN A 112 -0.99 -8.29 14.14
CA ASN A 112 -0.61 -8.79 15.47
C ASN A 112 0.37 -7.87 16.23
N VAL A 113 0.57 -6.64 15.75
CA VAL A 113 1.51 -5.63 16.28
C VAL A 113 0.83 -4.68 17.26
#